data_AF-A0A7V8DCB7-F1
#
_entry.id   AF-A0A7V8DCB7-F1
#
_cell.length_a   1.000
_cell.length_b   1.000
_cell.length_c   1.000
_cell.angle_alpha   90.00
_cell.angle_beta   90.00
_cell.angle_gamma   90.00
#
_symmetry.space_group_name_H-M   'P 1'
#
loop_
_entity.id
_entity.type
_entity.pdbx_description
1 polymer ?
#
loop_
_entity_poly.entity_id
_entity_poly.type
_entity_poly.pdbx_seq_one_letter_code
_entity_poly.pdbx_strand_id
1 'polypeptide(L)'
;MARILYGVSGEGSGHATRSKEIISGLVKKHRVKVLAYGKSYDLLKDYFDTQKIYGLHLYYRDGSVDYLRTALANLRRLPAELGGTLAGVK
;
A
#
# COMPACT_ATOMS: atom_id res chain seq x y z
N MET A 1 11.94 21.20 -8.33
CA MET A 1 12.03 20.12 -7.31
C MET A 1 10.70 20.04 -6.59
N ALA A 2 10.03 18.89 -6.60
CA ALA A 2 8.68 18.72 -6.03
C ALA A 2 8.67 17.74 -4.84
N ARG A 3 7.63 17.82 -4.01
CA ARG A 3 7.31 16.86 -2.95
C ARG A 3 6.14 16.01 -3.44
N ILE A 4 6.34 14.71 -3.57
CA ILE A 4 5.36 13.78 -4.14
C ILE A 4 4.97 12.76 -3.07
N LEU A 5 3.66 12.65 -2.82
CA LEU A 5 3.10 11.55 -2.06
C LEU A 5 2.61 10.50 -3.07
N TYR A 6 3.19 9.30 -3.04
CA TYR A 6 2.92 8.25 -4.01
C TYR A 6 2.23 7.06 -3.33
N GLY A 7 0.94 6.87 -3.61
CA GLY A 7 0.16 5.75 -3.09
C GLY A 7 0.28 4.50 -3.97
N VAL A 8 0.54 3.34 -3.36
CA VAL A 8 0.61 2.05 -4.06
C VAL A 8 -0.38 1.07 -3.44
N SER A 9 -1.27 0.52 -4.27
CA SER A 9 -2.20 -0.53 -3.85
C SER A 9 -1.44 -1.78 -3.41
N GLY A 10 -1.81 -2.35 -2.25
CA GLY A 10 -1.18 -3.53 -1.66
C GLY A 10 -1.60 -4.87 -2.27
N GLU A 11 -2.56 -4.85 -3.18
CA GLU A 11 -3.13 -6.04 -3.81
C GLU A 11 -2.46 -6.35 -5.16
N GLY A 12 -2.01 -7.59 -5.31
CA GLY A 12 -1.32 -8.09 -6.50
C GLY A 12 0.13 -7.59 -6.66
N SER A 13 1.02 -8.48 -7.11
CA SER A 13 2.46 -8.16 -7.24
C SER A 13 2.76 -7.12 -8.33
N GLY A 14 1.89 -7.00 -9.34
CA GLY A 14 2.11 -6.12 -10.49
C GLY A 14 2.04 -4.62 -10.20
N HIS A 15 1.34 -4.20 -9.14
CA HIS A 15 1.34 -2.78 -8.71
C HIS A 15 2.69 -2.41 -8.11
N ALA A 16 3.19 -3.22 -7.17
CA ALA A 16 4.46 -3.02 -6.51
C ALA A 16 5.63 -2.92 -7.51
N THR A 17 5.74 -3.88 -8.44
CA THR A 17 6.87 -3.93 -9.38
C THR A 17 6.87 -2.76 -10.36
N ARG A 18 5.71 -2.36 -10.89
CA ARG A 18 5.62 -1.20 -11.81
C ARG A 18 5.86 0.11 -11.08
N SER A 19 5.29 0.27 -9.88
CA SER A 19 5.53 1.46 -9.06
C SER A 19 6.99 1.61 -8.67
N LYS A 20 7.71 0.51 -8.38
CA LYS A 20 9.14 0.55 -8.08
C LYS A 20 9.95 1.23 -9.19
N GLU A 21 9.68 0.91 -10.45
CA GLU A 21 10.39 1.53 -11.58
C GLU A 21 10.10 3.03 -11.68
N ILE A 22 8.82 3.42 -11.58
CA ILE A 22 8.41 4.83 -11.64
C ILE A 22 9.02 5.63 -10.49
N ILE A 23 8.92 5.11 -9.25
CA ILE A 23 9.45 5.77 -8.06
C ILE A 23 10.97 5.92 -8.18
N SER A 24 11.68 4.90 -8.69
CA SER A 24 13.13 4.97 -8.95
C SER A 24 13.50 6.11 -9.91
N GLY A 25 12.65 6.42 -10.89
CA GLY A 25 12.83 7.59 -11.75
C GLY A 25 12.57 8.91 -11.03
N LEU A 26 11.50 8.99 -10.25
CA LEU A 26 11.07 10.22 -9.56
C LEU A 26 12.04 10.66 -8.47
N VAL A 27 12.56 9.72 -7.67
CA VAL A 27 13.48 10.03 -6.55
C VAL A 27 14.78 10.67 -7.00
N LYS A 28 15.16 10.51 -8.28
CA LYS A 28 16.36 11.16 -8.85
C LYS A 28 16.26 12.68 -8.89
N LYS A 29 15.05 13.25 -8.91
CA LYS A 29 14.80 14.71 -9.08
C LYS A 29 13.82 15.30 -8.07
N HIS A 30 13.11 14.46 -7.31
CA HIS A 30 12.01 14.85 -6.44
C HIS A 30 12.11 14.14 -5.08
N ARG A 31 11.49 14.73 -4.05
CA ARG A 31 11.32 14.06 -2.75
C ARG A 31 10.03 13.26 -2.79
N VAL A 32 10.12 11.94 -2.68
CA VAL A 32 8.96 11.04 -2.76
C VAL A 32 8.76 10.35 -1.42
N LYS A 33 7.54 10.43 -0.88
CA LYS A 33 7.07 9.61 0.24
C LYS A 33 6.10 8.58 -0.31
N VAL A 34 6.34 7.30 -0.06
CA VAL A 34 5.50 6.22 -0.56
C VAL A 34 4.51 5.81 0.54
N LEU A 35 3.23 5.69 0.19
CA LEU A 35 2.21 5.08 1.04
C LEU A 35 1.83 3.73 0.45
N ALA A 36 1.98 2.66 1.21
CA ALA A 36 1.67 1.32 0.73
C ALA A 36 1.13 0.43 1.84
N TYR A 37 0.47 -0.65 1.45
CA TYR A 37 0.00 -1.70 2.36
C TYR A 37 0.24 -3.08 1.72
N GLY A 38 -0.02 -4.15 2.47
CA GLY A 38 0.11 -5.52 1.98
C GLY A 38 1.43 -5.80 1.26
N LYS A 39 1.35 -6.52 0.14
CA LYS A 39 2.53 -6.97 -0.64
C LYS A 39 3.35 -5.81 -1.19
N SER A 40 2.71 -4.68 -1.50
CA SER A 40 3.41 -3.50 -2.01
C SER A 40 4.25 -2.83 -0.94
N TYR A 41 3.77 -2.76 0.31
CA TYR A 41 4.58 -2.28 1.42
C TYR A 41 5.79 -3.19 1.63
N ASP A 42 5.56 -4.50 1.68
CA ASP A 42 6.62 -5.48 1.92
C ASP A 42 7.72 -5.42 0.87
N LEU A 43 7.37 -5.16 -0.40
CA LEU A 43 8.33 -5.00 -1.49
C LEU A 43 9.04 -3.63 -1.48
N LEU A 44 8.31 -2.53 -1.26
CA LEU A 44 8.83 -1.17 -1.49
C LEU A 44 9.58 -0.58 -0.30
N LYS A 45 9.31 -1.05 0.93
CA LYS A 45 9.94 -0.54 2.16
C LYS A 45 11.47 -0.66 2.16
N ASP A 46 12.01 -1.64 1.45
CA ASP A 46 13.46 -1.89 1.38
C ASP A 46 14.18 -0.99 0.36
N TYR A 47 13.42 -0.25 -0.48
CA TYR A 47 13.97 0.59 -1.55
C TYR A 47 13.68 2.08 -1.38
N PHE A 48 12.60 2.46 -0.70
CA PHE A 48 12.13 3.85 -0.62
C PHE A 48 11.61 4.19 0.78
N ASP A 49 11.54 5.50 1.09
CA ASP A 49 10.84 5.99 2.27
C ASP A 49 9.34 5.68 2.17
N THR A 50 8.97 4.53 2.73
CA THR A 50 7.65 3.92 2.58
C THR A 50 6.97 3.82 3.94
N GLN A 51 5.81 4.43 4.05
CA GLN A 51 4.96 4.33 5.22
C GLN A 51 3.88 3.29 4.99
N LYS A 52 3.73 2.40 5.96
CA LYS A 52 2.64 1.44 5.98
C LYS A 52 1.34 2.18 6.30
N ILE A 53 0.34 1.97 5.46
CA ILE A 53 -1.03 2.42 5.70
C ILE A 53 -1.95 1.20 5.76
N TYR A 54 -3.17 1.39 6.27
CA TYR A 54 -4.26 0.46 6.09
C TYR A 54 -4.75 0.53 4.64
N GLY A 55 -5.12 -0.62 4.09
CA GLY A 55 -5.75 -0.69 2.78
C GLY A 55 -6.68 -1.89 2.66
N LEU A 56 -7.52 -1.84 1.64
CA LEU A 56 -8.52 -2.87 1.37
C LEU A 56 -7.85 -4.16 0.91
N HIS A 57 -8.05 -5.25 1.65
CA HIS A 57 -7.56 -6.57 1.28
C HIS A 57 -8.62 -7.40 0.57
N LEU A 58 -8.35 -7.82 -0.66
CA LEU A 58 -9.27 -8.64 -1.44
C LEU A 58 -9.04 -10.13 -1.14
N TYR A 59 -10.11 -10.82 -0.77
CA TYR A 59 -10.06 -12.26 -0.53
C TYR A 59 -10.63 -12.99 -1.75
N TYR A 60 -9.94 -14.03 -2.19
CA TYR A 60 -10.32 -14.82 -3.35
C TYR A 60 -10.76 -16.22 -2.93
N ARG A 61 -11.80 -16.73 -3.57
CA ARG A 61 -12.27 -18.12 -3.48
C ARG A 61 -12.60 -18.60 -4.88
N ASP A 62 -12.04 -19.74 -5.27
CA ASP A 62 -12.24 -20.34 -6.60
C ASP A 62 -11.95 -19.38 -7.77
N GLY A 63 -10.86 -18.60 -7.64
CA GLY A 63 -10.40 -17.66 -8.68
C GLY A 63 -11.20 -16.35 -8.77
N SER A 64 -12.25 -16.17 -7.97
CA SER A 64 -13.07 -14.96 -7.94
C SER A 64 -13.00 -14.27 -6.58
N VAL A 65 -13.31 -12.97 -6.55
CA VAL A 65 -13.35 -12.21 -5.29
C VAL A 65 -14.54 -12.68 -4.45
N ASP A 66 -14.27 -13.10 -3.21
CA ASP A 66 -15.29 -13.35 -2.20
C ASP A 66 -15.64 -12.01 -1.53
N TYR A 67 -16.68 -11.35 -2.05
CA TYR A 67 -17.09 -10.02 -1.58
C TYR A 67 -17.54 -10.02 -0.13
N LEU A 68 -18.24 -11.05 0.34
CA LEU A 68 -18.73 -11.13 1.72
C LEU A 68 -17.57 -11.28 2.70
N ARG A 69 -16.64 -12.20 2.40
CA ARG A 69 -15.42 -12.37 3.22
C ARG A 69 -14.57 -11.12 3.18
N THR A 70 -14.41 -10.51 2.01
CA THR A 70 -13.69 -9.24 1.84
C THR A 70 -14.28 -8.15 2.72
N ALA A 71 -15.60 -7.91 2.65
CA ALA A 71 -16.26 -6.89 3.45
C ALA A 71 -16.10 -7.16 4.96
N LEU A 72 -16.42 -8.38 5.42
CA LEU A 72 -16.39 -8.72 6.84
C LEU A 72 -14.97 -8.67 7.42
N ALA A 73 -13.97 -9.17 6.69
CA ALA A 73 -12.58 -9.18 7.14
C ALA A 73 -12.02 -7.75 7.24
N ASN A 74 -12.29 -6.90 6.25
CA ASN A 74 -11.83 -5.52 6.28
C ASN A 74 -12.53 -4.71 7.38
N LEU A 75 -13.85 -4.85 7.56
CA LEU A 75 -14.58 -4.18 8.66
C LEU A 75 -14.05 -4.57 10.04
N ARG A 76 -13.68 -5.83 10.26
CA ARG A 76 -13.09 -6.30 11.52
C ARG A 76 -11.70 -5.74 11.77
N ARG A 77 -10.87 -5.57 10.73
CA ARG A 77 -9.50 -5.06 10.83
C ARG A 77 -9.43 -3.54 10.90
N LEU A 78 -10.45 -2.86 10.35
CA LEU A 78 -10.51 -1.41 10.23
C LEU A 78 -10.15 -0.68 11.53
N PRO A 79 -10.74 -0.96 12.72
CA PRO A 79 -10.48 -0.16 13.91
C PRO A 79 -9.03 -0.23 14.39
N ALA A 80 -8.41 -1.42 14.35
CA ALA A 80 -7.04 -1.64 14.80
C ALA A 80 -6.02 -1.03 13.84
N GLU A 81 -6.25 -1.18 12.53
CA GLU A 81 -5.26 -0.78 11.52
C GLU A 81 -5.39 0.69 11.10
N LEU A 82 -6.57 1.30 11.22
CA LEU A 82 -6.70 2.76 11.06
C LEU A 82 -5.91 3.49 12.14
N GLY A 83 -5.95 3.00 13.39
CA GLY A 83 -5.17 3.58 14.49
C GLY A 83 -3.66 3.58 14.19
N GLY A 84 -3.14 2.46 13.69
CA GLY A 84 -1.73 2.35 13.27
C GLY A 84 -1.37 3.28 12.10
N THR A 85 -2.29 3.45 11.14
CA THR A 85 -2.10 4.37 10.02
C THR A 85 -2.00 5.81 10.49
N LEU A 86 -2.95 6.24 11.33
CA LEU A 86 -3.03 7.61 11.83
C LEU A 86 -1.86 7.95 12.79
N ALA A 87 -1.41 6.98 13.58
CA ALA A 87 -0.24 7.16 14.45
C ALA A 87 1.06 7.39 13.66
N GLY A 88 1.19 6.78 12.48
CA GLY A 88 2.34 6.95 11.59
C GLY A 88 2.37 8.24 10.77
N VAL A 89 1.31 9.05 10.80
CA VAL A 89 1.20 10.34 10.06
C VAL A 89 1.68 11.54 10.89
N LYS A 90 2.18 11.32 12.13
CA LYS A 90 2.75 12.39 12.97
C LYS A 90 4.08 12.93 12.46
#